data_AF-A0A7X8M2I1-F1
#
_entry.id   AF-A0A7X8M2I1-F1
#
_cell.length_a   1.000
_cell.length_b   1.000
_cell.length_c   1.000
_cell.angle_alpha   90.00
_cell.angle_beta   90.00
_cell.angle_gamma   90.00
#
_symmetry.space_group_name_H-M   'P 1'
#
loop_
_entity.id
_entity.type
_entity.pdbx_description
1 polymer ?
#
loop_
_entity_poly.entity_id
_entity_poly.type
_entity_poly.pdbx_seq_one_letter_code
_entity_poly.pdbx_strand_id
1 'polypeptide(L)'
;FLYAYCVMDNHIHLVIREGEDSLSRIVKRIGVSYAYYFNKKYNRIGHVFQGRFKSENIEDDKYLLCAIRYVHRNPVKAGLGSFDEYPWSSYKEFMDKKTDLVESNEIFGMISNNKVDGLKEFVQFHQESCNETFLELVDEKEIDATNVQQLIAEFLQKNKIEKPQLKSAQNKKFREELINLIIKKSNLSLRGIAEELGLNREMVRKAALSKEPSP
;
A
#
# COMPACT_ATOMS: atom_id res chain seq x y z
N PHE A 1 -15.88 -3.81 -15.95
CA PHE A 1 -16.02 -5.08 -15.19
C PHE A 1 -15.02 -5.11 -14.05
N LEU A 2 -15.38 -5.70 -12.91
CA LEU A 2 -14.46 -5.96 -11.79
C LEU A 2 -14.02 -7.43 -11.87
N TYR A 3 -12.72 -7.70 -11.89
CA TYR A 3 -12.20 -9.07 -11.95
C TYR A 3 -11.74 -9.59 -10.59
N ALA A 4 -11.16 -8.72 -9.75
CA ALA A 4 -10.73 -9.09 -8.42
C ALA A 4 -10.69 -7.88 -7.48
N TYR A 5 -10.84 -8.12 -6.19
CA TYR A 5 -10.61 -7.14 -5.15
C TYR A 5 -10.01 -7.77 -3.88
N CYS A 6 -9.32 -6.94 -3.11
CA CYS A 6 -8.95 -7.23 -1.73
C CYS A 6 -9.01 -5.94 -0.91
N VAL A 7 -9.79 -5.93 0.15
CA VAL A 7 -9.93 -4.81 1.08
C VAL A 7 -9.11 -5.12 2.32
N MET A 8 -8.03 -4.37 2.51
CA MET A 8 -7.14 -4.44 3.66
C MET A 8 -7.60 -3.44 4.73
N ASP A 9 -6.92 -3.43 5.87
CA ASP A 9 -7.18 -2.50 6.97
C ASP A 9 -6.77 -1.05 6.64
N ASN A 10 -5.71 -0.87 5.83
CA ASN A 10 -5.15 0.42 5.44
C ASN A 10 -5.41 0.81 3.97
N HIS A 11 -5.66 -0.13 3.05
CA HIS A 11 -5.89 0.16 1.64
C HIS A 11 -6.76 -0.89 0.91
N ILE A 12 -7.06 -0.66 -0.36
CA ILE A 12 -7.82 -1.58 -1.22
C ILE A 12 -7.06 -1.83 -2.52
N HIS A 13 -7.14 -3.06 -3.02
CA HIS A 13 -6.68 -3.46 -4.35
C HIS A 13 -7.89 -3.80 -5.22
N LEU A 14 -7.91 -3.32 -6.46
CA LEU A 14 -8.98 -3.57 -7.43
C LEU A 14 -8.39 -3.87 -8.80
N VAL A 15 -8.88 -4.93 -9.46
CA VAL A 15 -8.58 -5.25 -10.85
C VAL A 15 -9.82 -4.93 -11.68
N ILE A 16 -9.78 -3.87 -12.47
CA ILE A 16 -10.95 -3.34 -13.18
C ILE A 16 -10.62 -3.21 -14.66
N ARG A 17 -11.53 -3.72 -15.51
CA ARG A 17 -11.62 -3.35 -16.92
C ARG A 17 -12.52 -2.13 -17.07
N GLU A 18 -11.93 -1.05 -17.59
CA GLU A 18 -12.62 0.20 -17.92
C GLU A 18 -13.72 -0.08 -18.96
N GLY A 19 -14.85 0.61 -18.82
CA GLY A 19 -15.97 0.55 -19.76
C GLY A 19 -16.26 1.94 -20.30
N GLU A 20 -17.53 2.37 -20.27
CA GLU A 20 -17.91 3.73 -20.65
C GLU A 20 -17.43 4.80 -19.65
N ASP A 21 -17.42 4.45 -18.36
CA ASP A 21 -16.94 5.32 -17.30
C ASP A 21 -15.44 5.10 -17.07
N SER A 22 -14.71 6.21 -16.90
CA SER A 22 -13.28 6.12 -16.66
C SER A 22 -12.92 5.58 -15.28
N LEU A 23 -11.77 4.93 -15.15
CA LEU A 23 -11.28 4.39 -13.88
C LEU A 23 -11.26 5.46 -12.78
N SER A 24 -10.79 6.67 -13.11
CA SER A 24 -10.78 7.82 -12.21
C SER A 24 -12.18 8.17 -11.67
N ARG A 25 -13.21 8.06 -12.53
CA ARG A 25 -14.59 8.37 -12.15
C ARG A 25 -15.16 7.26 -11.25
N ILE A 26 -14.89 6.00 -11.57
CA ILE A 26 -15.29 4.84 -10.77
C ILE A 26 -14.71 4.96 -9.35
N VAL A 27 -13.39 5.13 -9.24
CA VAL A 27 -12.70 5.24 -7.95
C VAL A 27 -13.16 6.47 -7.17
N LYS A 28 -13.40 7.60 -7.83
CA LYS A 28 -13.97 8.80 -7.18
C LYS A 28 -15.35 8.52 -6.58
N ARG A 29 -16.24 7.84 -7.30
CA ARG A 29 -17.59 7.51 -6.80
C ARG A 29 -17.52 6.58 -5.58
N ILE A 30 -16.66 5.55 -5.62
CA ILE A 30 -16.43 4.65 -4.49
C ILE A 30 -15.90 5.43 -3.29
N GLY A 31 -14.83 6.20 -3.47
CA GLY A 31 -14.17 6.94 -2.41
C GLY A 31 -15.08 7.99 -1.75
N VAL A 32 -15.83 8.76 -2.53
CA VAL A 32 -16.77 9.75 -1.99
C VAL A 32 -17.90 9.08 -1.20
N SER A 33 -18.48 8.02 -1.74
CA SER A 33 -19.58 7.30 -1.10
C SER A 33 -19.13 6.68 0.23
N TYR A 34 -17.96 6.04 0.24
CA TYR A 34 -17.40 5.45 1.45
C TYR A 34 -17.01 6.51 2.48
N ALA A 35 -16.36 7.60 2.07
CA ALA A 35 -15.97 8.67 2.99
C ALA A 35 -17.20 9.31 3.66
N TYR A 36 -18.28 9.53 2.90
CA TYR A 36 -19.54 10.01 3.44
C TYR A 36 -20.14 9.03 4.46
N TYR A 37 -20.23 7.74 4.10
CA TYR A 37 -20.73 6.69 5.00
C TYR A 37 -19.90 6.60 6.28
N PHE A 38 -18.57 6.55 6.17
CA PHE A 38 -17.65 6.40 7.29
C PHE A 38 -17.76 7.57 8.26
N ASN A 39 -17.70 8.81 7.74
CA ASN A 39 -17.82 10.01 8.55
C ASN A 39 -19.18 10.08 9.26
N LYS A 40 -20.28 9.73 8.56
CA LYS A 40 -21.61 9.68 9.16
C LYS A 40 -21.72 8.60 10.25
N LYS A 41 -21.20 7.40 10.00
CA LYS A 41 -21.26 6.25 10.94
C LYS A 41 -20.49 6.53 12.23
N TYR A 42 -19.32 7.16 12.12
CA TYR A 42 -18.42 7.39 13.25
C TYR A 42 -18.46 8.84 13.77
N ASN A 43 -19.41 9.65 13.30
CA ASN A 43 -19.54 11.06 13.64
C ASN A 43 -18.22 11.87 13.51
N ARG A 44 -17.50 11.64 12.41
CA ARG A 44 -16.22 12.29 12.10
C ARG A 44 -16.38 13.36 11.03
N ILE A 45 -15.45 14.31 11.03
CA ILE A 45 -15.32 15.35 10.00
C ILE A 45 -13.91 15.27 9.41
N GLY A 46 -13.79 15.46 8.10
CA GLY A 46 -12.52 15.52 7.39
C GLY A 46 -12.27 14.35 6.43
N HIS A 47 -11.02 14.23 5.99
CA HIS A 47 -10.59 13.24 5.00
C HIS A 47 -10.52 11.83 5.59
N VAL A 48 -10.98 10.85 4.81
CA VAL A 48 -10.87 9.42 5.14
C VAL A 48 -9.68 8.77 4.43
N PHE A 49 -9.49 9.08 3.15
CA PHE A 49 -8.36 8.59 2.35
C PHE A 49 -7.18 9.56 2.40
N GLN A 50 -5.97 9.02 2.51
CA GLN A 50 -4.73 9.80 2.66
C GLN A 50 -4.21 10.42 1.36
N GLY A 51 -4.61 9.91 0.19
CA GLY A 51 -4.08 10.36 -1.10
C GLY A 51 -4.95 9.98 -2.30
N ARG A 52 -4.41 10.25 -3.49
CA ARG A 52 -5.00 9.79 -4.76
C ARG A 52 -4.77 8.29 -4.92
N PHE A 53 -5.67 7.62 -5.65
CA PHE A 53 -5.43 6.25 -6.08
C PHE A 53 -4.22 6.20 -7.02
N LYS A 54 -3.54 5.06 -7.05
CA LYS A 54 -2.55 4.74 -8.08
C LYS A 54 -3.12 3.65 -8.97
N SER A 55 -2.69 3.60 -10.23
CA SER A 55 -3.12 2.60 -11.20
C SER A 55 -1.97 2.24 -12.12
N GLU A 56 -1.93 0.98 -12.51
CA GLU A 56 -1.01 0.43 -13.51
C GLU A 56 -1.84 -0.27 -14.59
N ASN A 57 -1.42 -0.15 -15.84
CA ASN A 57 -2.12 -0.79 -16.95
C ASN A 57 -1.76 -2.27 -17.00
N ILE A 58 -2.76 -3.11 -17.29
CA ILE A 58 -2.57 -4.53 -17.55
C ILE A 58 -2.56 -4.70 -19.07
N GLU A 59 -1.41 -5.10 -19.62
CA GLU A 59 -1.20 -5.10 -21.08
C GLU A 59 -1.48 -6.45 -21.75
N ASP A 60 -1.47 -7.55 -20.98
CA ASP A 60 -1.71 -8.89 -21.49
C ASP A 60 -2.40 -9.82 -20.48
N ASP A 61 -2.93 -10.94 -20.98
CA ASP A 61 -3.71 -11.91 -20.22
C ASP A 61 -2.89 -12.60 -19.12
N LYS A 62 -1.60 -12.85 -19.35
CA LYS A 62 -0.72 -13.47 -18.35
C LYS A 62 -0.53 -12.50 -17.18
N TYR A 63 -0.32 -11.22 -17.47
CA TYR A 63 -0.19 -10.18 -16.46
C TYR A 63 -1.52 -9.99 -15.70
N LEU A 64 -2.67 -10.08 -16.38
CA LEU A 64 -3.99 -10.06 -15.74
C LEU A 64 -4.16 -11.18 -14.71
N LEU A 65 -3.85 -12.42 -15.09
CA LEU A 65 -3.93 -13.57 -14.21
C LEU A 65 -2.99 -13.40 -13.00
N CYS A 66 -1.76 -12.97 -13.23
CA CYS A 66 -0.81 -12.71 -12.16
C CYS A 66 -1.30 -11.60 -11.22
N ALA A 67 -1.92 -10.53 -11.74
CA ALA A 67 -2.48 -9.45 -10.94
C ALA A 67 -3.64 -9.94 -10.05
N ILE A 68 -4.53 -10.78 -10.59
CA ILE A 68 -5.63 -11.39 -9.82
C ILE A 68 -5.07 -12.22 -8.65
N ARG A 69 -4.09 -13.09 -8.93
CA ARG A 69 -3.42 -13.87 -7.89
C ARG A 69 -2.75 -13.00 -6.85
N TYR A 70 -2.07 -11.93 -7.27
CA TYR A 70 -1.44 -10.98 -6.38
C TYR A 70 -2.47 -10.32 -5.44
N VAL A 71 -3.59 -9.83 -5.98
CA VAL A 71 -4.67 -9.21 -5.21
C VAL A 71 -5.24 -10.18 -4.18
N HIS A 72 -5.55 -11.41 -4.56
CA HIS A 72 -6.06 -12.43 -3.63
C HIS A 72 -5.02 -12.83 -2.57
N ARG A 73 -3.73 -12.84 -2.89
CA ARG A 73 -2.65 -13.21 -1.97
C ARG A 73 -2.11 -12.06 -1.13
N ASN A 74 -2.64 -10.85 -1.29
CA ASN A 74 -2.22 -9.68 -0.51
C ASN A 74 -2.34 -9.89 1.03
N PRO A 75 -3.39 -10.55 1.55
CA PRO A 75 -3.48 -10.88 2.98
C PRO A 75 -2.35 -11.78 3.47
N VAL A 76 -1.92 -12.75 2.66
CA VAL A 76 -0.80 -13.65 2.99
C VAL A 76 0.49 -12.85 3.09
N LYS A 77 0.72 -11.95 2.12
CA LYS A 77 1.90 -11.09 2.11
C LYS A 77 1.94 -10.14 3.32
N ALA A 78 0.78 -9.64 3.74
CA ALA A 78 0.64 -8.78 4.92
C ALA A 78 0.63 -9.56 6.26
N GLY A 79 0.74 -10.89 6.23
CA GLY A 79 0.70 -11.71 7.45
C GLY A 79 -0.67 -11.78 8.13
N LEU A 80 -1.74 -11.43 7.43
CA LEU A 80 -3.12 -11.42 7.96
C LEU A 80 -3.80 -12.80 7.94
N GLY A 81 -3.17 -13.79 7.32
CA GLY A 81 -3.68 -15.17 7.24
C GLY A 81 -3.55 -15.77 5.85
N SER A 82 -4.28 -16.87 5.63
CA SER A 82 -4.38 -17.53 4.34
C SER A 82 -5.26 -16.72 3.36
N PHE A 83 -4.99 -16.82 2.06
CA PHE A 83 -5.75 -16.07 1.05
C PHE A 83 -7.19 -16.56 0.89
N ASP A 84 -7.41 -17.86 1.14
CA ASP A 84 -8.68 -18.56 0.99
C ASP A 84 -9.60 -18.37 2.19
N GLU A 85 -9.08 -18.03 3.37
CA GLU A 85 -9.89 -17.74 4.55
C GLU A 85 -10.19 -16.25 4.70
N TYR A 86 -9.41 -15.36 4.07
CA TYR A 86 -9.57 -13.91 4.21
C TYR A 86 -10.95 -13.45 3.70
N PRO A 87 -11.82 -12.89 4.56
CA PRO A 87 -13.22 -12.63 4.20
C PRO A 87 -13.40 -11.40 3.31
N TRP A 88 -12.42 -10.50 3.25
CA TRP A 88 -12.52 -9.22 2.55
C TRP A 88 -11.82 -9.24 1.18
N SER A 89 -11.78 -10.40 0.54
CA SER A 89 -11.26 -10.60 -0.81
C SER A 89 -12.29 -11.29 -1.69
N SER A 90 -12.22 -11.04 -3.00
CA SER A 90 -13.06 -11.72 -4.00
C SER A 90 -12.76 -13.21 -4.16
N TYR A 91 -11.66 -13.76 -3.59
CA TYR A 91 -11.30 -15.17 -3.80
C TYR A 91 -12.46 -16.14 -3.48
N LYS A 92 -13.20 -15.88 -2.39
CA LYS A 92 -14.37 -16.69 -2.02
C LYS A 92 -15.53 -16.57 -3.00
N GLU A 93 -15.67 -15.46 -3.72
CA GLU A 93 -16.68 -15.32 -4.77
C GLU A 93 -16.41 -16.26 -5.95
N PHE A 94 -15.14 -16.50 -6.28
CA PHE A 94 -14.74 -17.49 -7.29
C PHE A 94 -15.08 -18.92 -6.86
N MET A 95 -15.05 -19.22 -5.57
CA MET A 95 -15.33 -20.57 -5.03
C MET A 95 -16.82 -20.84 -4.90
N ASP A 96 -17.56 -19.91 -4.30
CA ASP A 96 -18.92 -20.17 -3.81
C ASP A 96 -20.02 -19.56 -4.70
N LYS A 97 -19.68 -18.65 -5.62
CA LYS A 97 -20.64 -17.88 -6.46
C LYS A 97 -21.82 -17.26 -5.70
N LYS A 98 -21.63 -16.94 -4.41
CA LYS A 98 -22.70 -16.35 -3.58
C LYS A 98 -23.04 -14.92 -3.97
N THR A 99 -22.13 -14.25 -4.67
CA THR A 99 -22.23 -12.86 -5.09
C THR A 99 -21.68 -12.74 -6.51
N ASP A 100 -22.29 -11.87 -7.31
CA ASP A 100 -21.91 -11.60 -8.70
C ASP A 100 -21.19 -10.25 -8.83
N LEU A 101 -20.38 -9.87 -7.83
CA LEU A 101 -19.65 -8.59 -7.90
C LEU A 101 -18.47 -8.67 -8.88
N VAL A 102 -17.87 -9.85 -9.02
CA VAL A 102 -16.73 -10.09 -9.91
C VAL A 102 -17.10 -10.92 -11.15
N GLU A 103 -16.52 -10.55 -12.29
CA GLU A 103 -16.61 -11.32 -13.53
C GLU A 103 -15.58 -12.46 -13.50
N SER A 104 -16.02 -13.64 -13.06
CA SER A 104 -15.17 -14.83 -12.92
C SER A 104 -15.12 -15.71 -14.17
N ASN A 105 -16.11 -15.62 -15.08
CA ASN A 105 -16.21 -16.56 -16.20
C ASN A 105 -15.11 -16.34 -17.23
N GLU A 106 -14.76 -15.08 -17.49
CA GLU A 106 -13.65 -14.74 -18.38
C GLU A 106 -12.32 -15.26 -17.85
N ILE A 107 -12.11 -15.15 -16.55
CA ILE A 107 -10.89 -15.63 -15.88
C ILE A 107 -10.79 -17.16 -15.95
N PHE A 108 -11.89 -17.88 -15.70
CA PHE A 108 -11.90 -19.33 -15.88
C PHE A 108 -11.62 -19.73 -17.33
N GLY A 109 -12.12 -18.99 -18.31
CA GLY A 109 -11.84 -19.23 -19.73
C GLY A 109 -10.40 -18.92 -20.15
N MET A 110 -9.71 -18.02 -19.44
CA MET A 110 -8.28 -17.73 -19.67
C MET A 110 -7.37 -18.81 -19.08
N ILE A 111 -7.77 -19.44 -17.98
CA ILE A 111 -6.97 -20.48 -17.30
C ILE A 111 -7.16 -21.83 -17.97
N SER A 112 -8.40 -22.20 -18.29
CA SER A 112 -8.71 -23.51 -18.86
C SER A 112 -9.60 -23.40 -20.09
N ASN A 113 -9.30 -24.23 -21.09
CA ASN A 113 -10.16 -24.41 -22.27
C ASN A 113 -11.47 -25.16 -21.93
N ASN A 114 -11.56 -25.76 -20.73
CA ASN A 114 -12.75 -26.44 -20.24
C ASN A 114 -13.33 -25.72 -19.01
N LYS A 115 -14.56 -25.23 -19.12
CA LYS A 115 -15.26 -24.54 -18.03
C LYS A 115 -15.39 -25.36 -16.74
N VAL A 116 -15.45 -26.69 -16.84
CA VAL A 116 -15.56 -27.59 -15.68
C VAL A 116 -14.23 -27.64 -14.90
N ASP A 117 -13.11 -27.60 -15.62
CA ASP A 117 -11.78 -27.66 -15.02
C ASP A 117 -11.27 -26.28 -14.57
N GLY A 118 -11.87 -25.20 -15.07
CA GLY A 118 -11.47 -23.82 -14.77
C GLY A 118 -11.39 -23.48 -13.28
N LEU A 119 -12.31 -23.99 -12.44
CA LEU A 119 -12.24 -23.77 -10.99
C LEU A 119 -11.04 -24.50 -10.37
N LYS A 120 -10.83 -25.76 -10.76
CA LYS A 120 -9.74 -26.59 -10.23
C LYS A 120 -8.38 -26.01 -10.62
N GLU A 121 -8.22 -25.63 -11.88
CA GLU A 121 -7.01 -25.00 -12.38
C GLU A 121 -6.79 -23.61 -11.77
N PHE A 122 -7.87 -22.84 -11.52
CA PHE A 122 -7.78 -21.57 -10.81
C PHE A 122 -7.26 -21.75 -9.37
N VAL A 123 -7.73 -22.77 -8.64
CA VAL A 123 -7.22 -23.10 -7.30
C VAL A 123 -5.73 -23.46 -7.38
N GLN A 124 -5.33 -24.31 -8.32
CA GLN A 124 -3.92 -24.68 -8.51
C GLN A 124 -3.06 -23.46 -8.85
N PHE A 125 -3.51 -22.61 -9.78
CA PHE A 125 -2.84 -21.37 -10.16
C PHE A 125 -2.57 -20.45 -8.95
N HIS A 126 -3.51 -20.38 -8.00
CA HIS A 126 -3.35 -19.59 -6.78
C HIS A 126 -2.36 -20.18 -5.77
N GLN A 127 -2.07 -21.48 -5.85
CA GLN A 127 -1.06 -22.13 -5.00
C GLN A 127 0.37 -21.89 -5.50
N GLU A 128 0.54 -21.62 -6.79
CA GLU A 128 1.84 -21.35 -7.40
C GLU A 128 2.42 -19.99 -6.98
N SER A 129 3.76 -19.91 -6.97
CA SER A 129 4.49 -18.65 -6.75
C SER A 129 4.46 -17.75 -7.98
N CYS A 130 4.29 -16.44 -7.76
CA CYS A 130 4.42 -15.42 -8.79
C CYS A 130 5.72 -14.63 -8.57
N ASN A 131 6.56 -14.52 -9.59
CA ASN A 131 7.78 -13.70 -9.54
C ASN A 131 7.58 -12.28 -10.12
N GLU A 132 6.36 -11.94 -10.55
CA GLU A 132 6.03 -10.61 -11.06
C GLU A 132 5.94 -9.58 -9.92
N THR A 133 6.44 -8.38 -10.19
CA THR A 133 6.33 -7.23 -9.28
C THR A 133 5.11 -6.41 -9.69
N PHE A 134 4.25 -6.08 -8.73
CA PHE A 134 3.07 -5.25 -8.95
C PHE A 134 3.23 -3.88 -8.31
N LEU A 135 2.47 -2.89 -8.79
CA LEU A 135 2.38 -1.61 -8.11
C LEU A 135 1.90 -1.80 -6.67
N GLU A 136 2.81 -1.57 -5.74
CA GLU A 136 2.47 -1.51 -4.34
C GLU A 136 2.10 -0.07 -4.00
N LEU A 137 1.02 0.08 -3.25
CA LEU A 137 1.01 1.14 -2.27
C LEU A 137 2.08 0.75 -1.26
N VAL A 138 3.35 1.04 -1.60
CA VAL A 138 4.37 1.26 -0.61
C VAL A 138 3.72 2.34 0.25
N ASP A 139 3.17 1.94 1.41
CA ASP A 139 3.13 2.84 2.54
C ASP A 139 4.54 3.40 2.53
N GLU A 140 4.70 4.66 2.12
CA GLU A 140 6.02 5.25 2.04
C GLU A 140 6.55 5.17 3.46
N LYS A 141 7.35 4.11 3.68
CA LYS A 141 8.14 3.67 4.83
C LYS A 141 7.62 2.41 5.54
N GLU A 142 8.12 1.27 5.07
CA GLU A 142 8.43 0.10 5.90
C GLU A 142 9.51 0.43 6.96
N ILE A 143 9.11 1.11 8.04
CA ILE A 143 9.55 0.70 9.38
C ILE A 143 8.29 0.72 10.23
N ASP A 144 7.63 -0.43 10.29
CA ASP A 144 7.12 -0.90 11.56
C ASP A 144 8.18 -1.86 12.13
N ALA A 145 8.41 -1.81 13.45
CA ALA A 145 9.25 -2.71 14.24
C ALA A 145 10.81 -2.60 14.29
N THR A 146 11.54 -1.88 13.42
CA THR A 146 12.93 -1.49 13.76
C THR A 146 12.91 -0.14 14.45
N ASN A 147 12.57 -0.17 15.75
CA ASN A 147 12.39 0.97 16.65
C ASN A 147 13.20 2.20 16.19
N VAL A 148 12.56 3.30 15.78
CA VAL A 148 13.26 4.51 15.27
C VAL A 148 14.37 4.96 16.22
N GLN A 149 14.19 4.71 17.51
CA GLN A 149 15.16 4.90 18.56
C GLN A 149 16.46 4.11 18.35
N GLN A 150 16.37 2.85 17.90
CA GLN A 150 17.52 2.03 17.53
C GLN A 150 18.26 2.61 16.32
N LEU A 151 17.53 3.02 15.27
CA LEU A 151 18.15 3.67 14.10
C LEU A 151 18.87 4.96 14.49
N ILE A 152 18.25 5.76 15.37
CA ILE A 152 18.89 6.97 15.93
C ILE A 152 20.14 6.59 16.72
N ALA A 153 20.06 5.59 17.60
CA ALA A 153 21.18 5.15 18.44
C ALA A 153 22.36 4.65 17.60
N GLU A 154 22.12 3.77 16.61
CA GLU A 154 23.14 3.25 15.71
C GLU A 154 23.81 4.38 14.90
N PHE A 155 23.03 5.33 14.39
CA PHE A 155 23.57 6.47 13.65
C PHE A 155 24.44 7.36 14.54
N LEU A 156 23.98 7.67 15.75
CA LEU A 156 24.71 8.50 16.71
C LEU A 156 26.01 7.82 17.15
N GLN A 157 25.98 6.52 17.44
CA GLN A 157 27.15 5.73 17.80
C GLN A 157 28.18 5.69 16.66
N LYS A 158 27.73 5.39 15.43
CA LYS A 158 28.58 5.31 14.24
C LYS A 158 29.32 6.62 13.97
N ASN A 159 28.63 7.74 14.16
CA ASN A 159 29.19 9.08 13.91
C ASN A 159 29.86 9.70 15.14
N LYS A 160 29.83 9.04 16.31
CA LYS A 160 30.36 9.53 17.59
C LYS A 160 29.77 10.88 18.00
N ILE A 161 28.45 11.02 17.85
CA ILE A 161 27.68 12.24 18.17
C ILE A 161 26.66 11.91 19.25
N GLU A 162 26.52 12.78 20.24
CA GLU A 162 25.43 12.69 21.21
C GLU A 162 24.18 13.44 20.71
N LYS A 163 23.00 12.94 21.06
CA LYS A 163 21.71 13.51 20.65
C LYS A 163 21.59 15.03 20.86
N PRO A 164 22.01 15.65 22.00
CA PRO A 164 21.95 17.10 22.18
C PRO A 164 22.83 17.89 21.19
N GLN A 165 23.93 17.30 20.72
CA GLN A 165 24.88 17.95 19.82
C GLN A 165 24.32 18.12 18.40
N LEU A 166 23.23 17.44 18.05
CA LEU A 166 22.51 17.64 16.78
C LEU A 166 22.00 19.09 16.62
N LYS A 167 21.79 19.82 17.72
CA LYS A 167 21.36 21.23 17.69
C LYS A 167 22.46 22.17 17.20
N SER A 168 23.73 21.80 17.40
CA SER A 168 24.89 22.63 17.03
C SER A 168 24.96 22.86 15.52
N ALA A 169 25.42 24.04 15.12
CA ALA A 169 25.68 24.37 13.71
C ALA A 169 26.79 23.48 13.11
N GLN A 170 27.74 23.04 13.92
CA GLN A 170 28.84 22.17 13.49
C GLN A 170 28.36 20.80 13.01
N ASN A 171 27.25 20.31 13.55
CA ASN A 171 26.66 19.02 13.21
C ASN A 171 25.52 19.13 12.19
N LYS A 172 25.41 20.25 11.46
CA LYS A 172 24.34 20.48 10.47
C LYS A 172 24.25 19.34 9.45
N LYS A 173 25.40 18.91 8.91
CA LYS A 173 25.46 17.84 7.89
C LYS A 173 24.90 16.51 8.43
N PHE A 174 25.36 16.08 9.60
CA PHE A 174 24.90 14.84 10.22
C PHE A 174 23.43 14.90 10.64
N ARG A 175 22.97 16.07 11.12
CA ARG A 175 21.56 16.31 11.43
C ARG A 175 20.70 16.15 10.18
N GLU A 176 21.06 16.78 9.07
CA GLU A 176 20.32 16.70 7.81
C GLU A 176 20.32 15.28 7.24
N GLU A 177 21.45 14.56 7.35
CA GLU A 177 21.56 13.16 6.94
C GLU A 177 20.64 12.24 7.76
N LEU A 178 20.65 12.36 9.09
CA LEU A 178 19.79 11.60 9.98
C LEU A 178 18.31 11.90 9.75
N ILE A 179 17.93 13.17 9.61
CA ILE A 179 16.56 13.57 9.31
C ILE A 179 16.10 12.93 8.00
N ASN A 180 16.92 13.01 6.95
CA ASN A 180 16.59 12.41 5.66
C ASN A 180 16.53 10.88 5.72
N LEU A 181 17.38 10.24 6.53
CA LEU A 181 17.33 8.80 6.76
C LEU A 181 16.01 8.41 7.44
N ILE A 182 15.57 9.13 8.47
CA ILE A 182 14.31 8.90 9.17
C ILE A 182 13.11 9.19 8.26
N ILE A 183 13.17 10.26 7.45
CA ILE A 183 12.15 10.57 6.44
C ILE A 183 12.06 9.46 5.40
N LYS A 184 13.17 8.85 4.99
CA LYS A 184 13.16 7.76 4.00
C LYS A 184 12.74 6.41 4.56
N LYS A 185 12.95 6.20 5.87
CA LYS A 185 12.78 4.89 6.48
C LYS A 185 11.61 4.80 7.47
N SER A 186 10.99 5.87 7.96
CA SER A 186 9.94 5.77 9.01
C SER A 186 8.69 6.62 8.76
N ASN A 187 7.50 6.13 9.13
CA ASN A 187 6.22 6.83 9.02
C ASN A 187 6.05 8.04 9.95
N LEU A 188 7.11 8.50 10.64
CA LEU A 188 7.02 9.67 11.51
C LEU A 188 6.73 10.93 10.71
N SER A 189 5.74 11.70 11.19
CA SER A 189 5.52 13.07 10.72
C SER A 189 6.74 13.94 11.01
N LEU A 190 6.92 15.06 10.29
CA LEU A 190 7.99 16.03 10.59
C LEU A 190 8.00 16.47 12.06
N ARG A 191 6.82 16.46 12.70
CA ARG A 191 6.67 16.71 14.13
C ARG A 191 7.20 15.56 14.98
N GLY A 192 6.83 14.32 14.67
CA GLY A 192 7.34 13.13 15.36
C GLY A 192 8.87 13.02 15.25
N ILE A 193 9.44 13.34 14.10
CA ILE A 193 10.91 13.40 13.91
C ILE A 193 11.53 14.49 14.79
N ALA A 194 10.90 15.66 14.89
CA ALA A 194 11.37 16.74 15.74
C ALA A 194 11.33 16.36 17.23
N GLU A 195 10.27 15.69 17.67
CA GLU A 195 10.11 15.17 19.04
C GLU A 195 11.17 14.10 19.34
N GLU A 196 11.33 13.11 18.46
CA GLU A 196 12.32 12.04 18.60
C GLU A 196 13.76 12.56 18.59
N LEU A 197 14.07 13.63 17.87
CA LEU A 197 15.43 14.20 17.83
C LEU A 197 15.63 15.36 18.84
N GLY A 198 14.57 15.83 19.51
CA GLY A 198 14.61 17.01 20.37
C GLY A 198 14.95 18.30 19.61
N LEU A 199 14.53 18.42 18.34
CA LEU A 199 14.85 19.53 17.44
C LEU A 199 13.66 20.48 17.25
N ASN A 200 13.94 21.69 16.74
CA ASN A 200 12.88 22.58 16.29
C ASN A 200 12.28 22.08 14.97
N ARG A 201 10.94 22.04 14.87
CA ARG A 201 10.20 21.61 13.67
C ARG A 201 10.64 22.34 12.39
N GLU A 202 10.96 23.64 12.46
CA GLU A 202 11.45 24.40 11.30
C GLU A 202 12.83 23.92 10.82
N MET A 203 13.67 23.42 11.72
CA MET A 203 14.97 22.84 11.33
C MET A 203 14.78 21.53 10.57
N VAL A 204 13.80 20.71 11.00
CA VAL A 204 13.43 19.46 10.32
C VAL A 204 12.82 19.75 8.95
N ARG A 205 11.91 20.74 8.87
CA ARG A 205 11.29 21.16 7.60
C ARG A 205 12.32 21.64 6.58
N LYS A 206 13.29 22.48 7.00
CA LYS A 206 14.37 22.96 6.11
C LYS A 206 15.24 21.84 5.59
N ALA A 207 15.54 20.84 6.43
CA ALA A 207 16.33 19.67 6.03
C ALA A 207 15.60 18.73 5.07
N ALA A 208 14.26 18.68 5.13
CA ALA A 208 13.44 17.90 4.21
C ALA A 208 13.36 18.56 2.80
N LEU A 209 13.31 19.89 2.76
CA LEU A 209 13.15 20.66 1.51
C LEU A 209 14.46 20.84 0.72
N SER A 210 15.63 20.57 1.32
CA SER A 210 16.93 20.74 0.65
C SER A 210 17.28 19.68 -0.39
N LYS A 211 16.35 18.75 -0.70
CA LYS A 211 16.53 17.66 -1.69
C LYS A 211 15.49 17.62 -2.82
N GLU A 212 14.53 18.54 -2.87
CA GLU A 212 13.78 18.72 -4.12
C GLU A 212 14.74 19.30 -5.16
N PRO A 213 14.92 18.69 -6.34
CA PRO A 213 15.55 19.40 -7.44
C PRO A 213 14.70 20.65 -7.69
N SER A 214 15.35 21.81 -7.72
CA SER A 214 14.73 23.05 -8.21
C SER A 214 14.04 22.77 -9.55
N PRO A 215 12.85 23.37 -9.79
CA PRO A 215 12.09 23.16 -11.02
C PRO A 215 12.88 23.51 -12.28
#